data_AF-A0A7G4RDW6-F1
#
_entry.id   AF-A0A7G4RDW6-F1
#
_cell.length_a   1.000
_cell.length_b   1.000
_cell.length_c   1.000
_cell.angle_alpha   90.00
_cell.angle_beta   90.00
_cell.angle_gamma   90.00
#
_symmetry.space_group_name_H-M   'P 1'
#
loop_
_entity.id
_entity.type
_entity.pdbx_description
1 polymer ?
#
loop_
_entity_poly.entity_id
_entity_poly.type
_entity_poly.pdbx_seq_one_letter_code
_entity_poly.pdbx_strand_id
1 'polypeptide(L)'
;MSFEKLPVELQKMILSNLDAPELIKTAKVSTSLHKQSTELLNELHAGYPRERTLSPTSDYYAVGAKVDISQSTNPWDRGFPYRKDRKAIPENEIKNAIPKQGTMKLFRTLKEAQSYALETSEENHSRIDRIAAVFHVKLKEPVVSAITKNEITPAFYTLFRQGPKTKATEYVPVDVSNLKFLSGQVSDYPGIALAGQENKEDPCACVLM
;
A
#
# COMPACT_ATOMS: atom_id res chain seq x y z
N MET A 1 17.82 -45.12 20.00
CA MET A 1 16.54 -44.47 19.62
C MET A 1 16.87 -43.28 18.73
N SER A 2 16.15 -43.06 17.62
CA SER A 2 16.37 -41.89 16.73
C SER A 2 15.27 -40.86 16.96
N PHE A 3 15.60 -39.57 16.94
CA PHE A 3 14.65 -38.47 17.09
C PHE A 3 13.53 -38.54 16.04
N GLU A 4 13.86 -38.97 14.82
CA GLU A 4 12.90 -39.11 13.71
C GLU A 4 11.82 -40.18 13.95
N LYS A 5 12.04 -41.08 14.91
CA LYS A 5 11.06 -42.11 15.30
C LYS A 5 10.05 -41.62 16.35
N LEU A 6 10.22 -40.41 16.88
CA LEU A 6 9.25 -39.79 17.77
C LEU A 6 7.99 -39.37 17.00
N PRO A 7 6.81 -39.40 17.63
CA PRO A 7 5.61 -38.74 17.12
C PRO A 7 5.89 -37.26 16.78
N VAL A 8 5.27 -36.78 15.69
CA VAL A 8 5.44 -35.41 15.19
C VAL A 8 5.09 -34.36 16.25
N GLU A 9 4.08 -34.62 17.08
CA GLU A 9 3.68 -33.71 18.17
C GLU A 9 4.80 -33.53 19.21
N LEU A 10 5.48 -34.62 19.58
CA LEU A 10 6.59 -34.56 20.54
C LEU A 10 7.82 -33.90 19.92
N GLN A 11 8.09 -34.13 18.63
CA GLN A 11 9.16 -33.42 17.93
C GLN A 11 8.91 -31.91 17.91
N LYS A 12 7.68 -31.48 17.58
CA LYS A 12 7.29 -30.06 17.61
C LYS A 12 7.42 -29.45 19.00
N MET A 13 6.98 -30.14 20.04
CA MET A 13 7.07 -29.68 21.43
C MET A 13 8.53 -29.55 21.92
N ILE A 14 9.44 -30.39 21.44
CA ILE A 14 10.87 -30.27 21.75
C ILE A 14 11.48 -29.09 20.99
N LEU A 15 11.20 -28.98 19.69
CA LEU A 15 11.70 -27.89 18.84
C LEU A 15 11.18 -26.51 19.28
N SER A 16 9.96 -26.42 19.81
CA SER A 16 9.39 -25.15 20.27
C SER A 16 10.10 -24.53 21.48
N ASN A 17 10.97 -25.29 22.17
CA ASN A 17 11.80 -24.78 23.27
C ASN A 17 13.15 -24.23 22.78
N LEU A 18 13.45 -24.29 21.48
CA LEU A 18 14.72 -23.83 20.90
C LEU A 18 14.59 -22.39 20.41
N ASP A 19 15.68 -21.62 20.57
CA ASP A 19 15.75 -20.26 20.04
C ASP A 19 15.93 -20.26 18.50
N ALA A 20 15.60 -19.13 17.87
CA ALA A 20 15.73 -18.95 16.41
C ALA A 20 17.08 -19.40 15.80
N PRO A 21 18.27 -19.09 16.35
CA PRO A 21 19.55 -19.57 15.80
C PRO A 21 19.71 -21.09 15.89
N GLU A 22 19.08 -21.75 16.87
CA GLU A 22 19.13 -23.20 17.03
C GLU A 22 18.15 -23.89 16.09
N LEU A 23 16.95 -23.33 15.90
CA LEU A 23 15.99 -23.80 14.90
C LEU A 23 16.52 -23.72 13.46
N ILE A 24 17.34 -22.72 13.15
CA ILE A 24 18.02 -22.63 11.84
C ILE A 24 19.01 -23.79 11.64
N LYS A 25 19.65 -24.25 12.72
CA LYS A 25 20.57 -25.39 12.67
C LYS A 25 19.80 -26.70 12.51
N THR A 26 18.70 -26.90 13.24
CA THR A 26 17.87 -28.10 13.13
C THR A 26 17.22 -28.23 11.75
N ALA A 27 16.91 -27.10 11.10
CA ALA A 27 16.39 -27.08 9.74
C ALA A 27 17.35 -27.63 8.67
N LYS A 28 18.64 -27.83 8.99
CA LYS A 28 19.66 -28.38 8.08
C LYS A 28 19.94 -29.87 8.28
N VAL A 29 19.35 -30.49 9.30
CA VAL A 29 19.67 -31.87 9.71
C VAL A 29 18.95 -32.91 8.83
N SER A 30 17.65 -32.73 8.61
CA SER A 30 16.86 -33.60 7.74
C SER A 30 15.66 -32.87 7.14
N THR A 31 15.06 -33.45 6.10
CA THR A 31 13.89 -32.87 5.41
C THR A 31 12.65 -32.76 6.30
N SER A 32 12.47 -33.72 7.21
CA SER A 32 11.42 -33.71 8.24
C SER A 32 11.59 -32.51 9.19
N LEU A 33 12.79 -32.38 9.76
CA LEU A 33 13.12 -31.29 10.68
C LEU A 33 13.14 -29.93 10.00
N HIS A 34 13.51 -29.87 8.72
CA HIS A 34 13.42 -28.67 7.90
C HIS A 34 12.02 -28.09 7.91
N LYS A 35 11.00 -28.91 7.60
CA LYS A 35 9.61 -28.46 7.58
C LYS A 35 9.13 -27.99 8.96
N GLN A 36 9.40 -28.76 10.02
CA GLN A 36 8.95 -28.40 11.37
C GLN A 36 9.65 -27.16 11.93
N SER A 37 10.97 -27.06 11.72
CA SER A 37 11.76 -25.92 12.21
C SER A 37 11.43 -24.64 11.44
N THR A 38 11.14 -24.74 10.14
CA THR A 38 10.71 -23.57 9.35
C THR A 38 9.30 -23.11 9.69
N GLU A 39 8.36 -24.03 9.97
CA GLU A 39 7.04 -23.70 10.53
C GLU A 39 7.18 -22.93 11.85
N LEU A 40 7.98 -23.44 12.80
CA LEU A 40 8.21 -22.79 14.09
C LEU A 40 8.97 -21.46 13.98
N LEU A 41 9.95 -21.35 13.08
CA LEU A 41 10.61 -20.07 12.79
C LEU A 41 9.61 -19.06 12.22
N ASN A 42 8.72 -19.49 11.34
CA ASN A 42 7.67 -18.61 10.81
C ASN A 42 6.69 -18.21 11.91
N GLU A 43 6.34 -19.07 12.86
CA GLU A 43 5.49 -18.75 14.01
C GLU A 43 6.18 -17.79 14.99
N LEU A 44 7.44 -18.05 15.35
CA LEU A 44 8.26 -17.15 16.17
C LEU A 44 8.42 -15.78 15.51
N HIS A 45 8.64 -15.75 14.20
CA HIS A 45 8.77 -14.51 13.44
C HIS A 45 7.41 -13.89 13.08
N ALA A 46 6.30 -14.63 13.14
CA ALA A 46 4.96 -14.08 12.97
C ALA A 46 4.57 -13.16 14.13
N GLY A 47 5.19 -13.32 15.30
CA GLY A 47 5.01 -12.44 16.45
C GLY A 47 5.87 -11.17 16.44
N TYR A 48 6.96 -11.13 15.67
CA TYR A 48 7.84 -9.96 15.58
C TYR A 48 7.58 -9.21 14.27
N PRO A 49 6.98 -8.01 14.30
CA PRO A 49 6.89 -7.20 13.10
C PRO A 49 8.31 -6.97 12.56
N ARG A 50 8.54 -7.31 11.29
CA ARG A 50 9.82 -6.98 10.63
C ARG A 50 9.93 -5.46 10.57
N GLU A 51 10.68 -4.89 11.50
CA GLU A 51 11.03 -3.47 11.47
C GLU A 51 11.99 -3.21 10.32
N ARG A 52 11.76 -2.11 9.60
CA ARG A 52 12.70 -1.59 8.62
C ARG A 52 12.94 -0.12 8.87
N THR A 53 14.20 0.26 8.73
CA THR A 53 14.61 1.66 8.66
C THR A 53 14.40 2.17 7.24
N LEU A 54 13.52 3.15 7.10
CA LEU A 54 13.28 3.87 5.86
C LEU A 54 14.25 5.06 5.77
N SER A 55 14.90 5.21 4.61
CA SER A 55 15.92 6.24 4.38
C SER A 55 15.30 7.50 3.77
N PRO A 56 15.64 8.71 4.23
CA PRO A 56 15.14 9.97 3.64
C PRO A 56 15.62 10.22 2.21
N THR A 57 16.65 9.52 1.74
CA THR A 57 17.18 9.66 0.39
C THR A 57 16.42 8.87 -0.67
N SER A 58 15.58 7.93 -0.26
CA SER A 58 14.82 7.07 -1.18
C SER A 58 13.51 7.71 -1.61
N ASP A 59 13.06 7.36 -2.80
CA ASP A 59 11.73 7.72 -3.30
C ASP A 59 10.68 6.74 -2.77
N TYR A 60 9.56 7.27 -2.30
CA TYR A 60 8.43 6.50 -1.80
C TYR A 60 7.12 7.00 -2.38
N TYR A 61 6.08 6.17 -2.25
CA TYR A 61 4.74 6.49 -2.74
C TYR A 61 3.72 6.37 -1.62
N ALA A 62 2.95 7.43 -1.38
CA ALA A 62 1.94 7.46 -0.33
C ALA A 62 0.53 7.48 -0.92
N VAL A 63 -0.41 6.78 -0.30
CA VAL A 63 -1.82 6.78 -0.72
C VAL A 63 -2.60 7.72 0.18
N GLY A 64 -3.25 8.73 -0.41
CA GLY A 64 -4.04 9.72 0.30
C GLY A 64 -5.55 9.51 0.19
N ALA A 65 -6.29 10.62 0.33
CA ALA A 65 -7.74 10.57 0.32
C ALA A 65 -8.29 10.19 -1.07
N LYS A 66 -9.51 9.64 -1.08
CA LYS A 66 -10.21 9.32 -2.31
C LYS A 66 -10.74 10.60 -2.97
N VAL A 67 -10.58 10.67 -4.28
CA VAL A 67 -11.08 11.74 -5.15
C VAL A 67 -12.23 11.18 -5.98
N ASP A 68 -13.25 12.01 -6.20
CA ASP A 68 -14.38 11.67 -7.04
C ASP A 68 -13.95 11.67 -8.51
N ILE A 69 -14.10 10.54 -9.21
CA ILE A 69 -13.63 10.37 -10.60
C ILE A 69 -14.76 10.34 -11.63
N SER A 70 -16.01 10.31 -11.20
CA SER A 70 -17.19 10.36 -12.09
C SER A 70 -18.13 11.51 -11.73
N GLN A 71 -18.95 11.93 -12.70
CA GLN A 71 -19.93 13.01 -12.48
C GLN A 71 -21.12 12.54 -11.65
N SER A 72 -21.75 13.47 -10.91
CA SER A 72 -23.06 13.22 -10.31
C SER A 72 -24.12 13.25 -11.40
N THR A 73 -24.84 12.15 -11.58
CA THR A 73 -25.96 12.06 -12.51
C THR A 73 -27.28 11.91 -11.77
N ASN A 74 -28.31 12.55 -12.32
CA ASN A 74 -29.69 12.43 -11.89
C ASN A 74 -30.34 11.15 -12.44
N PRO A 75 -31.44 10.65 -11.83
CA PRO A 75 -32.18 9.48 -12.32
C PRO A 75 -32.71 9.60 -13.75
N TRP A 76 -32.69 10.80 -14.32
CA TRP A 76 -33.17 11.14 -15.66
C TRP A 76 -32.04 11.26 -16.69
N ASP A 77 -30.78 11.08 -16.28
CA ASP A 77 -29.63 11.21 -17.18
C ASP A 77 -29.45 9.96 -18.04
N ARG A 78 -28.99 10.18 -19.28
CA ARG A 78 -28.64 9.14 -20.27
C ARG A 78 -27.42 8.34 -19.78
N GLY A 79 -27.65 7.41 -18.87
CA GLY A 79 -26.58 6.64 -18.26
C GLY A 79 -27.02 5.83 -17.06
N PHE A 80 -28.16 6.12 -16.43
CA PHE A 80 -28.72 5.26 -15.38
C PHE A 80 -29.34 3.99 -16.00
N PRO A 81 -29.09 2.76 -15.49
CA PRO A 81 -28.30 2.37 -14.31
C PRO A 81 -26.85 1.91 -14.64
N TYR A 82 -26.29 2.35 -15.76
CA TYR A 82 -24.96 1.99 -16.25
C TYR A 82 -23.85 2.86 -15.62
N ARG A 83 -22.60 2.46 -15.86
CA ARG A 83 -21.41 3.11 -15.30
C ARG A 83 -21.35 4.57 -15.76
N LYS A 84 -21.10 5.47 -14.80
CA LYS A 84 -21.05 6.92 -15.03
C LYS A 84 -19.79 7.31 -15.81
N ASP A 85 -19.92 8.33 -16.64
CA ASP A 85 -18.78 8.89 -17.37
C ASP A 85 -17.74 9.46 -16.40
N ARG A 86 -16.47 9.18 -16.71
CA ARG A 86 -15.33 9.70 -15.97
C ARG A 86 -15.18 11.20 -16.25
N LYS A 87 -14.98 12.00 -15.20
CA LYS A 87 -14.75 13.45 -15.32
C LYS A 87 -13.26 13.76 -15.31
N ALA A 88 -12.86 14.86 -15.94
CA ALA A 88 -11.54 15.43 -15.69
C ALA A 88 -11.44 15.82 -14.21
N ILE A 89 -10.34 15.42 -13.56
CA ILE A 89 -10.07 15.75 -12.15
C ILE A 89 -9.26 17.06 -12.13
N PRO A 90 -9.77 18.14 -11.52
CA PRO A 90 -9.02 19.38 -11.40
C PRO A 90 -7.82 19.18 -10.46
N GLU A 91 -6.70 19.86 -10.73
CA GLU A 91 -5.46 19.73 -9.94
C GLU A 91 -5.68 20.03 -8.44
N ASN A 92 -6.60 20.95 -8.14
CA ASN A 92 -6.95 21.30 -6.77
C ASN A 92 -7.59 20.13 -6.00
N GLU A 93 -8.36 19.26 -6.66
CA GLU A 93 -8.91 18.07 -6.02
C GLU A 93 -7.78 17.09 -5.61
N ILE A 94 -6.75 16.96 -6.43
CA ILE A 94 -5.57 16.12 -6.12
C ILE A 94 -4.73 16.76 -5.00
N LYS A 95 -4.52 18.08 -5.03
CA LYS A 95 -3.85 18.84 -3.95
C LYS A 95 -4.57 18.68 -2.61
N ASN A 96 -5.90 18.73 -2.62
CA ASN A 96 -6.75 18.58 -1.43
C ASN A 96 -6.81 17.14 -0.90
N ALA A 97 -6.40 16.15 -1.69
CA ALA A 97 -6.37 14.76 -1.27
C ALA A 97 -5.18 14.42 -0.35
N ILE A 98 -4.26 15.36 -0.14
CA ILE A 98 -3.21 15.25 0.88
C ILE A 98 -3.86 15.41 2.26
N PRO A 99 -3.82 14.39 3.13
CA PRO A 99 -4.33 14.50 4.50
C PRO A 99 -3.60 15.62 5.24
N LYS A 100 -4.29 16.38 6.10
CA LYS A 100 -3.66 17.44 6.90
C LYS A 100 -2.92 16.90 8.12
N GLN A 101 -3.37 15.76 8.67
CA GLN A 101 -2.86 15.14 9.89
C GLN A 101 -3.09 13.61 9.85
N GLY A 102 -2.38 12.88 10.73
CA GLY A 102 -2.50 11.43 10.88
C GLY A 102 -1.39 10.65 10.18
N THR A 103 -1.67 9.38 9.89
CA THR A 103 -0.74 8.46 9.22
C THR A 103 -1.17 8.16 7.79
N MET A 104 -0.20 7.95 6.92
CA MET A 104 -0.38 7.49 5.55
C MET A 104 0.30 6.16 5.33
N LYS A 105 -0.23 5.41 4.36
CA LYS A 105 0.36 4.15 3.93
C LYS A 105 1.43 4.44 2.89
N LEU A 106 2.67 4.09 3.23
CA LEU A 106 3.84 4.28 2.40
C LEU A 106 4.22 2.97 1.69
N PHE A 107 4.47 3.08 0.40
CA PHE A 107 4.84 2.00 -0.51
C PHE A 107 6.20 2.29 -1.13
N ARG A 108 6.90 1.23 -1.53
CA ARG A 108 8.22 1.35 -2.15
C ARG A 108 8.13 1.73 -3.62
N THR A 109 7.09 1.28 -4.31
CA THR A 109 6.93 1.50 -5.75
C THR A 109 5.59 2.15 -6.10
N LEU A 110 5.58 2.90 -7.20
CA LEU A 110 4.36 3.51 -7.74
C LEU A 110 3.31 2.44 -8.06
N LYS A 111 3.73 1.32 -8.64
CA LYS A 111 2.85 0.21 -9.04
C LYS A 111 2.14 -0.39 -7.84
N GLU A 112 2.82 -0.58 -6.71
CA GLU A 112 2.21 -1.08 -5.47
C GLU A 112 1.15 -0.10 -4.93
N ALA A 113 1.49 1.19 -4.87
CA ALA A 113 0.57 2.22 -4.40
C ALA A 113 -0.66 2.37 -5.32
N GLN A 114 -0.47 2.34 -6.64
CA GLN A 114 -1.56 2.36 -7.61
C GLN A 114 -2.42 1.10 -7.53
N SER A 115 -1.81 -0.09 -7.41
CA SER A 115 -2.54 -1.35 -7.22
C SER A 115 -3.38 -1.29 -5.95
N TYR A 116 -2.83 -0.79 -4.85
CA TYR A 116 -3.58 -0.59 -3.61
C TYR A 116 -4.74 0.41 -3.77
N ALA A 117 -4.50 1.54 -4.45
CA ALA A 117 -5.52 2.55 -4.69
C ALA A 117 -6.69 2.02 -5.55
N LEU A 118 -6.39 1.17 -6.54
CA LEU A 118 -7.38 0.50 -7.38
C LEU A 118 -8.13 -0.61 -6.63
N GLU A 119 -7.42 -1.41 -5.83
CA GLU A 119 -8.02 -2.51 -5.08
C GLU A 119 -8.97 -2.01 -3.97
N THR A 120 -8.71 -0.81 -3.46
CA THR A 120 -9.52 -0.13 -2.44
C THR A 120 -10.47 0.93 -3.01
N SER A 121 -10.64 0.99 -4.33
CA SER A 121 -11.57 1.91 -4.98
C SER A 121 -13.02 1.64 -4.57
N GLU A 122 -13.85 2.69 -4.59
CA GLU A 122 -15.29 2.55 -4.49
C GLU A 122 -15.86 2.74 -5.88
N GLU A 123 -16.09 1.63 -6.59
CA GLU A 123 -16.79 1.62 -7.87
C GLU A 123 -18.22 1.12 -7.66
N ASN A 124 -19.22 1.87 -8.13
CA ASN A 124 -20.61 1.44 -8.00
C ASN A 124 -21.50 2.03 -9.09
N HIS A 125 -22.33 1.19 -9.71
CA HIS A 125 -23.15 1.55 -10.88
C HIS A 125 -24.08 2.76 -10.65
N SER A 126 -24.52 3.00 -9.42
CA SER A 126 -25.42 4.10 -9.06
C SER A 126 -24.73 5.26 -8.30
N ARG A 127 -23.48 5.09 -7.85
CA ARG A 127 -22.78 6.08 -7.01
C ARG A 127 -21.64 6.77 -7.77
N ILE A 128 -21.09 7.81 -7.16
CA ILE A 128 -19.90 8.47 -7.68
C ILE A 128 -18.73 7.51 -7.42
N ASP A 129 -17.96 7.22 -8.47
CA ASP A 129 -16.77 6.37 -8.38
C ASP A 129 -15.67 7.17 -7.68
N ARG A 130 -14.96 6.52 -6.74
CA ARG A 130 -13.90 7.17 -5.95
C ARG A 130 -12.63 6.36 -5.94
N ILE A 131 -11.50 7.01 -6.23
CA ILE A 131 -10.17 6.39 -6.23
C ILE A 131 -9.21 7.24 -5.39
N ALA A 132 -8.35 6.58 -4.61
CA ALA A 132 -7.34 7.25 -3.82
C ALA A 132 -6.27 7.92 -4.70
N ALA A 133 -5.88 9.15 -4.35
CA ALA A 133 -4.72 9.79 -4.96
C ALA A 133 -3.42 9.15 -4.46
N VAL A 134 -2.48 8.93 -5.37
CA VAL A 134 -1.14 8.42 -5.10
C VAL A 134 -0.15 9.56 -5.20
N PHE A 135 0.69 9.72 -4.19
CA PHE A 135 1.65 10.81 -4.10
C PHE A 135 3.07 10.29 -4.12
N HIS A 136 3.94 10.91 -4.91
CA HIS A 136 5.39 10.73 -4.79
C HIS A 136 5.89 11.57 -3.62
N VAL A 137 6.54 10.92 -2.66
CA VAL A 137 6.97 11.55 -1.41
C VAL A 137 8.42 11.19 -1.05
N LYS A 138 9.05 12.06 -0.27
CA LYS A 138 10.31 11.81 0.43
C LYS A 138 10.12 11.97 1.93
N LEU A 139 10.88 11.24 2.73
CA LEU A 139 10.88 11.42 4.18
C LEU A 139 11.76 12.62 4.55
N LYS A 140 11.37 13.39 5.56
CA LYS A 140 12.22 14.45 6.12
C LYS A 140 13.29 13.85 7.03
N GLU A 141 12.89 12.89 7.84
CA GLU A 141 13.74 12.17 8.80
C GLU A 141 13.62 10.65 8.61
N PRO A 142 14.67 9.87 8.93
CA PRO A 142 14.62 8.42 8.88
C PRO A 142 13.56 7.87 9.85
N VAL A 143 12.82 6.84 9.42
CA VAL A 143 11.77 6.21 10.24
C VAL A 143 12.07 4.74 10.40
N VAL A 144 12.07 4.25 11.64
CA VAL A 144 12.03 2.82 11.93
C VAL A 144 10.56 2.46 12.14
N SER A 145 10.02 1.61 11.27
CA SER A 145 8.64 1.16 11.41
C SER A 145 8.49 -0.30 10.97
N ALA A 146 7.51 -0.95 11.59
CA ALA A 146 7.05 -2.28 11.21
C ALA A 146 6.47 -2.27 9.78
N ILE A 147 6.81 -3.29 9.00
CA ILE A 147 6.07 -3.60 7.77
C ILE A 147 4.73 -4.20 8.14
N THR A 148 3.65 -3.52 7.77
CA THR A 148 2.29 -4.05 7.90
C THR A 148 1.94 -4.87 6.68
N LYS A 149 1.49 -6.11 6.88
CA LYS A 149 0.97 -6.98 5.83
C LYS A 149 -0.53 -7.14 6.02
N ASN A 150 -1.31 -6.64 5.08
CA ASN A 150 -2.76 -6.77 5.11
C ASN A 150 -3.25 -7.56 3.91
N GLU A 151 -4.24 -8.41 4.15
CA GLU A 151 -5.02 -9.02 3.09
C GLU A 151 -6.19 -8.12 2.72
N ILE A 152 -6.24 -7.72 1.45
CA ILE A 152 -7.29 -6.86 0.90
C ILE A 152 -8.14 -7.71 -0.03
N THR A 153 -9.45 -7.53 0.03
CA THR A 153 -10.35 -8.06 -0.99
C THR A 153 -10.58 -6.96 -2.02
N PRO A 154 -10.09 -7.12 -3.28
CA PRO A 154 -10.27 -6.10 -4.30
C PRO A 154 -11.74 -5.75 -4.56
N ALA A 155 -12.02 -4.47 -4.75
CA ALA A 155 -13.38 -3.96 -5.00
C ALA A 155 -14.11 -4.68 -6.14
N PHE A 156 -13.42 -5.06 -7.21
CA PHE A 156 -14.04 -5.74 -8.35
C PHE A 156 -14.67 -7.10 -7.98
N TYR A 157 -14.14 -7.83 -6.99
CA TYR A 157 -14.74 -9.10 -6.55
C TYR A 157 -16.12 -8.87 -5.93
N THR A 158 -16.30 -7.76 -5.21
CA THR A 158 -17.59 -7.38 -4.62
C THR A 158 -18.63 -7.07 -5.70
N LEU A 159 -18.20 -6.53 -6.84
CA LEU A 159 -19.07 -6.19 -7.97
C LEU A 159 -19.46 -7.41 -8.81
N PHE A 160 -18.50 -8.28 -9.14
CA PHE A 160 -18.73 -9.41 -10.06
C PHE A 160 -19.20 -10.71 -9.40
N ARG A 161 -19.47 -10.72 -8.08
CA ARG A 161 -19.84 -11.92 -7.31
C ARG A 161 -18.89 -13.11 -7.53
N GLN A 162 -17.66 -12.84 -7.93
CA GLN A 162 -16.61 -13.84 -7.99
C GLN A 162 -16.13 -14.09 -6.55
N GLY A 163 -15.90 -15.36 -6.18
CA GLY A 163 -15.47 -15.72 -4.83
C GLY A 163 -14.27 -14.86 -4.38
N PRO A 164 -14.23 -14.42 -3.11
CA PRO A 164 -13.24 -13.45 -2.67
C PRO A 164 -11.84 -14.05 -2.80
N LYS A 165 -11.03 -13.52 -3.73
CA LYS A 165 -9.59 -13.73 -3.70
C LYS A 165 -8.99 -12.56 -2.95
N THR A 166 -8.37 -12.85 -1.81
CA THR A 166 -7.59 -11.85 -1.10
C THR A 166 -6.25 -11.65 -1.81
N LYS A 167 -5.74 -10.42 -1.76
CA LYS A 167 -4.39 -10.09 -2.16
C LYS A 167 -3.64 -9.57 -0.94
N ALA A 168 -2.45 -10.12 -0.71
CA ALA A 168 -1.56 -9.61 0.30
C ALA A 168 -0.93 -8.30 -0.19
N THR A 169 -0.99 -7.26 0.62
CA THR A 169 -0.34 -5.99 0.36
C THR A 169 0.50 -5.58 1.55
N GLU A 170 1.74 -5.17 1.27
CA GLU A 170 2.69 -4.71 2.27
C GLU A 170 2.82 -3.19 2.20
N TYR A 171 2.75 -2.52 3.35
CA TYR A 171 2.96 -1.08 3.46
C TYR A 171 3.56 -0.71 4.81
N VAL A 172 4.07 0.51 4.92
CA VAL A 172 4.57 1.06 6.19
C VAL A 172 3.71 2.27 6.58
N PRO A 173 3.11 2.29 7.78
CA PRO A 173 2.42 3.48 8.28
C PRO A 173 3.44 4.55 8.66
N VAL A 174 3.28 5.76 8.13
CA VAL A 174 4.17 6.90 8.42
C VAL A 174 3.35 8.15 8.67
N ASP A 175 3.76 8.98 9.62
CA ASP A 175 3.11 10.26 9.90
C ASP A 175 3.23 11.22 8.72
N VAL A 176 2.11 11.86 8.37
CA VAL A 176 2.02 12.86 7.30
C VAL A 176 3.01 13.99 7.50
N SER A 177 3.26 14.39 8.75
CA SER A 177 4.19 15.47 9.11
C SER A 177 5.63 15.20 8.67
N ASN A 178 6.03 13.92 8.59
CA ASN A 178 7.37 13.52 8.15
C ASN A 178 7.46 13.30 6.63
N LEU A 179 6.38 13.50 5.88
CA LEU A 179 6.36 13.38 4.43
C LEU A 179 6.55 14.74 3.75
N LYS A 180 7.36 14.74 2.69
CA LYS A 180 7.47 15.83 1.72
C LYS A 180 6.87 15.37 0.40
N PHE A 181 5.74 15.96 0.03
CA PHE A 181 5.02 15.66 -1.21
C PHE A 181 5.71 16.34 -2.39
N LEU A 182 5.94 15.61 -3.47
CA LEU A 182 6.60 16.09 -4.69
C LEU A 182 5.61 16.19 -5.85
N SER A 183 4.82 15.13 -6.06
CA SER A 183 3.79 15.08 -7.09
C SER A 183 2.63 14.18 -6.65
N GLY A 184 1.48 14.33 -7.30
CA GLY A 184 0.27 13.55 -7.04
C GLY A 184 -0.36 13.09 -8.34
N GLN A 185 -0.94 11.88 -8.33
CA GLN A 185 -1.60 11.30 -9.49
C GLN A 185 -2.81 10.47 -9.03
N VAL A 186 -3.89 10.48 -9.81
CA VAL A 186 -4.98 9.51 -9.71
C VAL A 186 -4.87 8.54 -10.89
N SER A 187 -5.18 7.25 -10.69
CA SER A 187 -5.07 6.23 -11.74
C SER A 187 -5.74 6.68 -13.04
N ASP A 188 -5.04 6.55 -14.17
CA ASP A 188 -5.46 6.97 -15.51
C ASP A 188 -5.51 8.49 -15.77
N TYR A 189 -5.15 9.32 -14.79
CA TYR A 189 -5.00 10.78 -14.94
C TYR A 189 -3.52 11.19 -14.96
N PRO A 190 -3.15 12.29 -15.65
CA PRO A 190 -1.79 12.81 -15.61
C PRO A 190 -1.40 13.25 -14.19
N GLY A 191 -0.13 13.05 -13.85
CA GLY A 191 0.41 13.50 -12.57
C GLY A 191 0.55 15.02 -12.53
N ILE A 192 0.35 15.61 -11.35
CA ILE A 192 0.54 17.03 -11.08
C ILE A 192 1.69 17.25 -10.12
N ALA A 193 2.41 18.37 -10.29
CA ALA A 193 3.42 18.79 -9.32
C ALA A 193 2.73 19.42 -8.10
N LEU A 194 3.22 19.09 -6.90
CA LEU A 194 2.71 19.62 -5.64
C LEU A 194 3.81 20.51 -5.05
N ALA A 195 3.68 21.82 -5.28
CA ALA A 195 4.49 22.93 -4.76
C ALA A 195 5.82 22.56 -4.05
N GLY A 196 6.90 22.88 -4.76
CA GLY A 196 8.31 22.53 -4.47
C GLY A 196 9.18 22.57 -5.74
N GLN A 197 8.53 22.59 -6.91
CA GLN A 197 9.09 22.92 -8.22
C GLN A 197 8.47 24.18 -8.86
N GLU A 198 7.62 24.92 -8.14
CA GLU A 198 6.93 26.09 -8.69
C GLU A 198 7.79 27.38 -8.72
N ASN A 199 9.13 27.33 -8.53
CA ASN A 199 9.98 28.51 -8.72
C ASN A 199 11.41 28.14 -9.15
N LYS A 200 11.67 28.16 -10.46
CA LYS A 200 12.91 28.63 -11.12
C LYS A 200 12.72 28.78 -12.64
N GLU A 201 11.56 29.25 -13.08
CA GLU A 201 11.46 29.91 -14.38
C GLU A 201 11.00 31.34 -14.09
N ASP A 202 11.94 32.26 -14.26
CA ASP A 202 11.75 33.68 -14.03
C ASP A 202 10.55 34.20 -14.86
N PRO A 203 9.68 35.05 -14.30
CA PRO A 203 8.59 35.64 -15.04
C PRO A 203 9.14 36.73 -15.98
N CYS A 204 8.77 36.63 -17.25
CA CYS A 204 8.51 37.76 -18.15
C CYS A 204 9.51 38.94 -18.12
N ALA A 205 10.50 38.92 -19.03
CA ALA A 205 10.97 40.18 -19.60
C ALA A 205 10.00 40.61 -20.71
N CYS A 206 9.39 41.75 -20.48
CA CYS A 206 8.35 42.41 -21.27
C CYS A 206 8.60 42.44 -22.79
N VAL A 207 7.53 42.18 -23.53
CA VAL A 207 7.22 42.95 -24.75
C VAL A 207 6.94 44.38 -24.32
N LEU A 208 7.70 45.34 -24.85
CA LEU A 208 7.25 46.67 -25.33
C LEU A 208 8.45 47.58 -25.61
N MET A 209 8.89 47.61 -26.87
CA MET A 209 8.92 48.80 -27.75
C MET A 209 9.23 48.36 -29.17
#